data_AF-A0A934LNB4-F1
#
_entry.id   AF-A0A934LNB4-F1
#
_cell.length_a   1.000
_cell.length_b   1.000
_cell.length_c   1.000
_cell.angle_alpha   90.00
_cell.angle_beta   90.00
_cell.angle_gamma   90.00
#
_symmetry.space_group_name_H-M   'P 1'
#
loop_
_entity.id
_entity.type
_entity.pdbx_description
1 polymer ?
#
loop_
_entity_poly.entity_id
_entity_poly.type
_entity_poly.pdbx_seq_one_letter_code
_entity_poly.pdbx_strand_id
1 'polypeptide(L)' 'MADREKPKRWALGGSIGDVSIRLNFDVREVWMSGYSDEQINDVLIGEYTLDELWKMEPLGNDRTPFGQEILAKRARR' A
#
# COMPACT_ATOMS: atom_id res chain seq x y z
N MET A 1 5.44 -1.39 26.40
CA MET A 1 5.60 -1.49 24.93
C MET A 1 4.21 -1.34 24.34
N ALA A 2 3.96 -0.27 23.57
CA ALA A 2 2.63 0.01 23.06
C ALA A 2 2.22 -1.11 22.09
N ASP A 3 1.27 -1.91 22.52
CA ASP A 3 0.43 -2.74 21.66
C ASP A 3 -0.31 -1.76 20.75
N ARG A 4 0.32 -1.41 19.62
CA ARG A 4 -0.36 -0.69 18.55
C ARG A 4 -1.33 -1.71 17.97
N GLU A 5 -2.52 -1.79 18.57
CA GLU A 5 -3.69 -2.36 17.93
C GLU A 5 -3.71 -1.83 16.50
N LYS A 6 -3.25 -2.65 15.55
CA LYS A 6 -3.35 -2.30 14.13
C LYS A 6 -4.84 -2.05 13.92
N PRO A 7 -5.29 -0.85 13.51
CA PRO A 7 -6.64 -0.76 12.98
C PRO A 7 -6.68 -1.63 11.72
N LYS A 8 -7.02 -2.92 11.89
CA LYS A 8 -7.49 -3.84 10.85
C LYS A 8 -8.88 -3.37 10.46
N ARG A 9 -8.92 -2.24 9.79
CA ARG A 9 -10.08 -1.62 9.13
C ARG A 9 -9.42 -0.44 8.46
N TRP A 10 -9.46 -0.41 7.13
CA TRP A 10 -9.05 0.74 6.35
C TRP A 10 -9.36 2.02 7.15
N ALA A 11 -8.41 2.96 7.27
CA ALA A 11 -8.73 4.32 7.69
C ALA A 11 -9.68 5.04 6.68
N LEU A 12 -10.20 4.27 5.73
CA LEU A 12 -10.92 4.55 4.51
C LEU A 12 -12.10 3.57 4.47
N GLY A 13 -13.10 3.74 5.34
CA GLY A 13 -14.43 3.36 4.87
C GLY A 13 -14.67 4.15 3.58
N GLY A 14 -14.77 3.49 2.43
CA GLY A 14 -14.86 4.20 1.15
C GLY A 14 -14.68 3.30 -0.07
N SER A 15 -15.11 3.79 -1.22
CA SER A 15 -14.90 3.17 -2.52
C SER A 15 -13.46 3.40 -3.02
N ILE A 16 -13.03 2.65 -4.04
CA ILE A 16 -11.75 2.89 -4.75
C ILE A 16 -11.62 4.36 -5.20
N GLY A 17 -12.74 4.99 -5.57
CA GLY A 17 -12.79 6.41 -5.96
C GLY A 17 -12.44 7.34 -4.80
N ASP A 18 -12.98 7.09 -3.60
CA ASP A 18 -12.69 7.90 -2.41
C ASP A 18 -11.20 7.84 -2.05
N VAL A 19 -10.62 6.64 -2.14
CA VAL A 19 -9.19 6.44 -1.87
C VAL A 19 -8.33 7.17 -2.90
N SER A 20 -8.72 7.10 -4.18
CA SER A 20 -7.98 7.78 -5.26
C SER A 20 -8.02 9.31 -5.10
N ILE A 21 -9.17 9.87 -4.69
CA ILE A 21 -9.30 11.29 -4.40
C ILE A 21 -8.38 11.71 -3.25
N ARG A 22 -8.34 10.91 -2.17
CA ARG A 22 -7.51 11.20 -0.99
C ARG A 22 -6.01 11.06 -1.26
N LEU A 23 -5.61 10.11 -2.10
CA LEU A 23 -4.24 9.98 -2.61
C LEU A 23 -3.88 11.07 -3.63
N ASN A 24 -4.87 11.77 -4.18
CA ASN A 24 -4.71 12.61 -5.37
C ASN A 24 -4.04 11.84 -6.54
N PHE A 25 -4.32 10.55 -6.64
CA PHE A 25 -3.72 9.61 -7.59
C PHE A 25 -4.58 8.34 -7.71
N ASP A 26 -4.55 7.62 -8.84
CA ASP A 26 -5.34 6.40 -8.99
C ASP A 26 -4.76 5.28 -8.11
N VAL A 27 -5.49 4.89 -7.05
CA VAL A 27 -5.05 3.85 -6.12
C VAL A 27 -4.83 2.51 -6.80
N ARG A 28 -5.52 2.23 -7.92
CA ARG A 28 -5.36 0.99 -8.67
C ARG A 28 -3.97 0.91 -9.29
N GLU A 29 -3.41 2.03 -9.75
CA GLU A 29 -2.05 2.04 -10.28
C GLU A 29 -1.02 1.76 -9.19
N VAL A 30 -1.25 2.29 -7.98
CA VAL A 30 -0.41 2.02 -6.81
C VAL A 30 -0.50 0.53 -6.43
N TRP A 31 -1.70 -0.06 -6.40
CA TRP A 31 -1.87 -1.49 -6.18
C TRP A 31 -1.25 -2.36 -7.28
N MET A 32 -1.41 -1.97 -8.54
CA MET A 32 -0.83 -2.69 -9.69
C MET A 32 0.70 -2.65 -9.66
N SER A 33 1.29 -1.60 -9.07
CA SER A 33 2.73 -1.49 -8.83
C SER A 33 3.25 -2.41 -7.72
N GLY A 34 2.36 -3.11 -7.02
CA GLY A 34 2.70 -4.11 -6.02
C GLY A 34 2.80 -3.58 -4.58
N TYR A 35 2.42 -2.32 -4.33
CA TYR A 35 2.35 -1.80 -2.96
C TYR A 35 1.23 -2.45 -2.17
N SER A 36 1.50 -2.73 -0.89
CA SER A 36 0.51 -3.34 0.00
C SER A 36 -0.54 -2.32 0.46
N ASP A 37 -1.68 -2.82 0.93
CA ASP A 37 -2.73 -1.99 1.53
C ASP A 37 -2.20 -1.19 2.73
N GLU A 38 -1.29 -1.77 3.52
CA GLU A 38 -0.65 -1.08 4.65
C GLU A 38 0.17 0.12 4.14
N GLN A 39 0.96 -0.06 3.09
CA GLN A 39 1.79 1.03 2.55
C GLN A 39 0.94 2.17 1.98
N ILE A 40 -0.15 1.83 1.29
CA ILE A 40 -1.07 2.82 0.74
C ILE A 40 -1.81 3.55 1.88
N ASN A 41 -2.19 2.82 2.92
CA ASN A 41 -2.83 3.41 4.09
C ASN A 41 -1.90 4.39 4.81
N ASP A 42 -0.62 4.08 4.95
CA ASP A 42 0.37 4.97 5.56
C ASP A 42 0.50 6.30 4.81
N VAL A 43 0.42 6.29 3.47
CA VAL A 43 0.34 7.53 2.67
C VAL A 43 -0.91 8.33 3.02
N LEU A 44 -2.04 7.64 3.17
CA LEU A 44 -3.34 8.26 3.42
C LEU A 44 -3.51 8.84 4.83
N ILE A 45 -2.78 8.32 5.81
CA ILE A 45 -2.70 8.90 7.15
C ILE A 45 -1.56 9.94 7.27
N GLY A 46 -0.77 10.13 6.21
CA GLY A 46 0.30 11.12 6.15
C GLY A 46 1.59 10.71 6.87
N GLU A 47 1.80 9.42 7.13
CA GLU A 47 3.08 8.92 7.66
C GLU A 47 4.21 9.15 6.64
N TYR A 48 3.89 9.13 5.35
CA TYR A 48 4.79 9.52 4.25
C TYR A 48 4.00 9.97 3.02
N THR A 49 4.68 10.63 2.08
CA THR A 49 4.11 11.11 0.83
C THR A 49 4.03 10.02 -0.23
N LEU A 50 3.24 10.26 -1.28
CA LEU A 50 3.19 9.39 -2.44
C LEU A 50 4.57 9.29 -3.14
N ASP A 51 5.33 10.38 -3.20
CA ASP A 51 6.70 10.38 -3.75
C ASP A 51 7.65 9.50 -2.95
N GLU A 52 7.52 9.50 -1.62
CA GLU A 52 8.28 8.61 -0.74
C GLU A 52 7.86 7.15 -0.93
N LEU A 53 6.56 6.86 -1.11
CA LEU A 53 6.07 5.52 -1.45
C LEU A 53 6.75 4.98 -2.72
N TRP A 54 6.84 5.78 -3.78
CA TRP A 54 7.49 5.37 -5.03
C TRP A 54 8.99 5.05 -4.89
N LYS A 55 9.64 5.54 -3.83
CA LYS A 55 11.04 5.24 -3.50
C LYS A 55 11.18 4.01 -2.60
N MET A 56 10.10 3.56 -1.98
CA MET A 56 10.10 2.36 -1.15
C MET A 56 9.96 1.10 -1.99
N GLU A 57 10.53 0.01 -1.50
CA GLU A 57 10.30 -1.31 -2.08
C GLU A 57 8.81 -1.68 -1.86
N PRO A 58 8.10 -2.10 -2.91
CA PRO A 58 6.73 -2.57 -2.74
C PRO A 58 6.75 -3.83 -1.86
N LEU A 59 5.91 -3.87 -0.83
CA LEU A 59 5.87 -5.00 0.11
C LEU A 59 4.98 -6.15 -0.39
N GLY A 60 4.39 -6.00 -1.57
CA GLY A 60 3.59 -7.03 -2.22
C GLY A 60 2.17 -7.04 -1.66
N ASN A 61 1.22 -6.77 -2.54
CA ASN A 61 -0.08 -7.41 -2.44
C ASN A 61 0.08 -8.77 -3.16
N ASP A 62 0.09 -9.87 -2.40
CA ASP A 62 0.19 -11.26 -2.89
C ASP A 62 -0.88 -11.63 -3.95
N ARG A 63 -1.88 -10.77 -4.13
CA ARG A 63 -2.95 -10.90 -5.11
C ARG A 63 -2.62 -10.32 -6.49
N THR A 64 -1.50 -9.59 -6.68
CA THR A 64 -1.12 -9.05 -8.00
C THR A 64 0.06 -9.81 -8.61
N PRO A 65 0.13 -9.95 -9.95
CA PRO A 65 1.26 -10.60 -10.62
C PRO A 65 2.61 -9.95 -10.26
N PHE A 66 2.62 -8.63 -10.08
CA PHE A 66 3.78 -7.85 -9.68
C PHE A 66 4.17 -8.13 -8.21
N GLY A 67 3.19 -8.23 -7.32
CA GLY A 67 3.40 -8.62 -5.92
C GLY A 67 3.95 -10.04 -5.79
N GLN A 68 3.50 -10.99 -6.61
CA GLN A 68 4.06 -12.34 -6.64
C GLN A 68 5.51 -12.36 -7.12
N GLU A 69 5.89 -11.55 -8.11
CA GLU A 69 7.29 -11.46 -8.55
C GLU A 69 8.20 -10.89 -7.45
N ILE A 70 7.76 -9.85 -6.74
CA ILE A 70 8.52 -9.24 -5.65
C ILE A 70 8.67 -10.21 -4.46
N LEU A 71 7.59 -10.89 -4.07
CA LEU A 71 7.64 -11.95 -3.05
C LEU A 71 8.55 -13.10 -3.48
N ALA A 72 8.49 -13.52 -4.74
CA ALA A 72 9.35 -14.57 -5.28
C ALA A 72 10.83 -14.15 -5.32
N LYS A 73 11.15 -12.88 -5.59
CA LYS A 73 12.51 -12.34 -5.50
C LYS A 73 13.02 -12.35 -4.05
N ARG A 74 12.19 -11.99 -3.08
CA ARG A 74 12.53 -12.01 -1.66
C ARG A 74 12.74 -13.42 -1.10
N ALA A 75 11.96 -14.40 -1.53
CA ALA A 75 12.07 -15.80 -1.08
C ALA A 75 13.34 -16.55 -1.56
N ARG A 76 14.11 -15.97 -2.50
CA ARG A 76 15.35 -16.56 -3.03
C ARG A 76 16.64 -15.97 -2.44
N ARG A 77 16.56 -15.06 -1.48
CA ARG A 77 17.71 -14.57 -0.70
C ARG A 77 17.75 -15.24 0.66
#